data_AF-A0A527GCU7-F1
#
_entry.id   AF-A0A527GCU7-F1
#
_cell.length_a   1.000
_cell.length_b   1.000
_cell.length_c   1.000
_cell.angle_alpha   90.00
_cell.angle_beta   90.00
_cell.angle_gamma   90.00
#
_symmetry.space_group_name_H-M   'P 1'
#
loop_
_entity.id
_entity.type
_entity.pdbx_description
1 polymer ?
#
loop_
_entity_poly.entity_id
_entity_poly.type
_entity_poly.pdbx_seq_one_letter_code
_entity_poly.pdbx_strand_id
1 'polypeptide(L)' 'MLDQSNELAAWDRDHFFHPSTHMGTHARGESPTRIMAGGEGVTVWDNNGRKSLDAFAGL' A
#
# COMPACT_ATOMS: atom_id res chain seq x y z
N MET A 1 12.40 -2.59 -9.66
CA MET A 1 12.68 -1.95 -8.36
C MET A 1 12.44 -0.46 -8.56
N LEU A 2 11.21 0.00 -8.33
CA LEU A 2 10.75 1.37 -8.64
C LEU A 2 10.73 2.26 -7.39
N ASP A 3 11.47 1.89 -6.35
CA ASP A 3 11.40 2.57 -5.06
C ASP A 3 12.24 3.85 -5.11
N GLN A 4 11.57 5.00 -5.07
CA GLN A 4 12.17 6.32 -4.92
C GLN A 4 11.74 6.92 -3.59
N SER A 5 12.14 6.31 -2.47
CA SER A 5 12.43 6.96 -1.17
C SER A 5 12.49 5.93 -0.04
N ASN A 6 13.56 5.97 0.76
CA ASN A 6 13.70 5.23 2.02
C ASN A 6 12.72 5.72 3.12
N GLU A 7 11.81 6.66 2.80
CA GLU A 7 10.97 7.38 3.76
C GLU A 7 9.46 7.14 3.56
N LEU A 8 9.02 6.51 2.46
CA LEU A 8 7.58 6.31 2.19
C LEU A 8 6.87 5.58 3.33
N ALA A 9 7.50 4.54 3.89
CA ALA A 9 6.94 3.78 5.00
C ALA A 9 6.83 4.60 6.30
N ALA A 10 7.75 5.56 6.53
CA ALA A 10 7.70 6.43 7.69
C ALA A 10 6.58 7.46 7.53
N TRP A 11 6.53 8.18 6.41
CA TRP A 11 5.49 9.18 6.16
C TRP A 11 4.08 8.58 6.14
N ASP A 12 3.93 7.38 5.59
CA ASP A 12 2.66 6.64 5.60
C ASP A 12 2.14 6.40 7.02
N ARG A 13 3.02 6.02 7.95
CA ARG A 13 2.64 5.72 9.34
C ARG A 13 2.50 6.97 10.20
N ASP A 14 3.38 7.94 10.00
CA ASP A 14 3.47 9.12 10.85
C ASP A 14 2.46 10.20 10.44
N HIS A 15 2.04 10.22 9.17
CA HIS A 15 1.35 11.37 8.59
C HIS A 15 0.12 11.03 7.74
N PHE A 16 -0.14 9.76 7.41
CA PHE A 16 -1.30 9.39 6.59
C PHE A 16 -2.40 8.68 7.40
N PHE A 17 -3.54 9.35 7.55
CA PHE A 17 -4.74 8.76 8.14
C PHE A 17 -5.58 8.03 7.07
N HIS A 18 -5.41 6.71 6.99
CA HIS A 18 -6.13 5.86 6.03
C HIS A 18 -7.61 5.64 6.37
N PRO A 19 -8.49 5.56 5.35
CA PRO A 19 -9.88 5.15 5.55
C PRO A 19 -9.95 3.67 6.00
N SER A 20 -10.98 3.34 6.79
CA SER A 20 -11.29 1.96 7.21
C SER A 20 -10.08 1.15 7.73
N THR A 21 -9.13 1.81 8.40
CA THR A 21 -7.89 1.21 8.89
C THR A 21 -7.78 1.44 10.39
N HIS A 22 -7.30 0.44 11.14
CA HIS A 22 -7.12 0.56 12.57
C HIS A 22 -5.92 1.49 12.89
N MET A 23 -6.21 2.71 13.37
CA MET A 23 -5.21 3.79 13.48
C MET A 23 -3.98 3.40 14.31
N GLY A 24 -4.18 2.78 15.48
CA GLY A 24 -3.08 2.45 16.39
C GLY A 24 -2.09 1.44 15.80
N THR A 25 -2.60 0.35 15.21
CA THR A 25 -1.76 -0.70 14.62
C THR A 25 -1.05 -0.23 13.36
N HIS A 26 -1.69 0.64 12.56
CA HIS A 26 -1.05 1.26 11.39
C HIS A 26 0.09 2.18 11.81
N ALA A 27 -0.18 3.17 12.66
CA ALA A 27 0.83 4.15 13.07
C ALA A 27 2.03 3.51 13.78
N ARG A 28 1.80 2.46 14.60
CA ARG A 28 2.89 1.76 15.33
C ARG A 28 3.63 0.68 14.56
N GLY A 29 3.28 0.43 13.29
CA GLY A 29 3.99 -0.59 12.51
C GLY A 29 3.52 -2.02 12.73
N GLU A 30 2.42 -2.23 13.46
CA GLU A 30 1.92 -3.56 13.85
C GLU A 30 1.13 -4.22 12.72
N SER A 31 0.44 -3.43 11.88
CA SER A 31 -0.20 -3.93 10.66
C SER A 31 0.69 -3.75 9.43
N PRO A 32 0.71 -4.74 8.50
CA PRO A 32 1.42 -4.61 7.23
C PRO A 32 0.77 -3.52 6.36
N THR A 33 1.55 -2.92 5.47
CA THR A 33 1.09 -1.96 4.45
C THR A 33 1.40 -2.51 3.06
N ARG A 34 0.68 -2.01 2.05
CA ARG A 34 0.92 -2.35 0.64
C ARG A 34 0.77 -1.10 -0.22
N ILE A 35 1.85 -0.66 -0.84
CA ILE A 35 1.86 0.51 -1.73
C ILE A 35 1.61 0.01 -3.15
N MET A 36 0.44 0.35 -3.71
CA MET A 36 0.08 0.00 -5.09
C MET A 36 0.84 0.89 -6.08
N ALA A 37 1.34 0.30 -7.18
CA ALA A 37 2.20 0.99 -8.14
C ALA A 37 1.64 1.02 -9.57
N GLY A 38 0.69 0.14 -9.92
CA GLY A 38 0.02 0.19 -11.22
C GLY A 38 -0.97 -0.96 -11.43
N GLY A 39 -1.57 -0.97 -12.62
CA GLY A 39 -2.50 -2.01 -13.06
C GLY A 39 -2.66 -2.03 -14.58
N GLU A 40 -3.03 -3.19 -15.12
CA GLU A 40 -3.34 -3.41 -16.53
C GLU A 40 -4.41 -4.52 -16.64
N GLY A 41 -5.43 -4.30 -17.47
CA GLY A 41 -6.61 -5.16 -17.51
C GLY A 41 -7.24 -5.32 -16.13
N VAL A 42 -7.33 -6.57 -15.66
CA VAL A 42 -7.84 -6.93 -14.32
C VAL A 42 -6.72 -7.22 -13.30
N THR A 43 -5.48 -6.93 -13.65
CA THR A 43 -4.31 -7.23 -12.80
C THR A 43 -3.71 -5.95 -12.23
N VAL A 44 -3.51 -5.90 -10.92
CA VAL A 44 -2.83 -4.81 -10.21
C VAL A 44 -1.48 -5.27 -9.66
N TRP A 45 -0.54 -4.35 -9.41
CA TRP A 45 0.73 -4.65 -8.76
C TRP A 45 1.17 -3.60 -7.74
N ASP A 46 1.87 -4.05 -6.71
CA ASP A 46 2.52 -3.19 -5.73
C ASP A 46 3.92 -2.73 -6.17
N ASN A 47 4.54 -1.84 -5.39
CA ASN A 47 5.88 -1.30 -5.63
C ASN A 47 7.00 -2.36 -5.58
N ASN A 48 6.74 -3.51 -4.96
CA ASN A 48 7.62 -4.68 -4.99
C ASN A 48 7.44 -5.52 -6.26
N GLY A 49 6.45 -5.19 -7.12
CA GLY A 49 6.17 -5.85 -8.38
C GLY A 49 5.29 -7.09 -8.26
N ARG A 50 4.71 -7.39 -7.08
CA ARG A 50 3.81 -8.52 -6.92
C ARG A 50 2.49 -8.22 -7.61
N LYS A 51 2.14 -9.03 -8.62
CA LYS A 51 0.87 -8.96 -9.35
C LYS A 51 -0.26 -9.69 -8.60
N SER A 52 -1.48 -9.22 -8.76
CA SER A 52 -2.69 -9.81 -8.19
C SER A 52 -3.88 -9.58 -9.11
N LEU A 53 -4.76 -10.56 -9.27
CA LEU A 53 -6.06 -10.38 -9.92
C LEU A 53 -6.95 -9.54 -8.99
N ASP A 54 -7.40 -8.39 -9.46
CA ASP A 54 -8.41 -7.60 -8.76
C ASP A 54 -9.81 -8.00 -9.23
N ALA A 55 -10.39 -8.97 -8.54
CA ALA A 55 -11.75 -9.44 -8.78
C ALA A 55 -12.83 -8.57 -8.10
N PHE A 56 -12.43 -7.49 -7.45
CA PHE A 56 -13.31 -6.56 -6.74
C PHE A 56 -13.44 -5.22 -7.46
N ALA A 57 -12.53 -4.92 -8.40
CA ALA A 57 -12.44 -3.63 -9.08
C ALA A 57 -12.24 -2.45 -8.10
N GLY A 58 -11.46 -2.68 -7.05
CA GLY A 58 -10.99 -1.67 -6.09
C GLY A 58 -11.81 -1.48 -4.82
N LEU A 59 -13.15 -1.41 -4.87
CA LEU A 59 -13.99 -0.93 -3.75
C LEU A 59 -15.14 -1.84 -3.34
#